data_AF-A0A3A1YVC9-F1
#
_entry.id   AF-A0A3A1YVC9-F1
#
_cell.length_a   1.000
_cell.length_b   1.000
_cell.length_c   1.000
_cell.angle_alpha   90.00
_cell.angle_beta   90.00
_cell.angle_gamma   90.00
#
_symmetry.space_group_name_H-M   'P 1'
#
loop_
_entity.id
_entity.type
_entity.pdbx_description
1 polymer ?
#
loop_
_entity_poly.entity_id
_entity_poly.type
_entity_poly.pdbx_seq_one_letter_code
_entity_poly.pdbx_strand_id
1 'polypeptide(L)'
;MPEQTSLELIRKTSNSPLTSRQTQCLYWASIGKTSREMGQILTISESTANYHVREACTKLGVHSRQAGIVKAMSAGYLPHYNSKITD
;
A
#
# COMPACT_ATOMS: atom_id res chain seq x y z
N MET A 1 -11.52 -18.43 13.51
CA MET A 1 -11.52 -16.96 13.67
C MET A 1 -10.11 -16.44 13.36
N PRO A 2 -9.75 -16.18 12.08
CA PRO A 2 -8.42 -15.71 11.75
C PRO A 2 -8.38 -14.17 11.77
N GLU A 3 -8.62 -13.57 12.93
CA GLU A 3 -8.64 -12.10 13.08
C GLU A 3 -7.34 -11.53 13.66
N GLN A 4 -6.39 -12.37 14.06
CA GLN A 4 -5.18 -11.92 14.77
C GLN A 4 -3.90 -11.91 13.90
N THR A 5 -3.83 -12.75 12.86
CA THR A 5 -2.61 -12.93 12.05
C THR A 5 -2.29 -11.74 11.11
N SER A 6 -3.29 -10.96 10.70
CA SER A 6 -3.12 -9.89 9.70
C SER A 6 -2.48 -8.61 10.27
N LEU A 7 -2.57 -8.37 11.57
CA LEU A 7 -2.07 -7.12 12.19
C LEU A 7 -0.60 -7.23 12.63
N GLU A 8 -0.10 -8.43 12.90
CA GLU A 8 1.27 -8.65 13.37
C GLU A 8 2.30 -8.54 12.23
N LEU A 9 1.91 -8.90 11.00
CA LEU A 9 2.74 -8.75 9.80
C LEU A 9 3.01 -7.28 9.42
N ILE A 10 2.13 -6.35 9.80
CA ILE A 10 2.29 -4.91 9.53
C ILE A 10 3.23 -4.25 10.57
N ARG A 11 3.33 -4.80 11.78
CA ARG A 11 4.14 -4.20 12.87
C ARG A 11 5.65 -4.25 12.63
N LYS A 12 6.15 -5.07 11.70
CA LYS A 12 7.58 -5.25 11.46
C LYS A 12 8.15 -4.33 10.37
N THR A 13 7.72 -3.07 10.31
CA THR A 13 8.31 -2.05 9.42
C THR A 13 8.92 -0.90 10.22
N SER A 14 9.87 -1.20 11.12
CA SER A 14 10.55 -0.19 11.94
C SER A 14 11.50 0.73 11.15
N ASN A 15 11.61 0.58 9.83
CA ASN A 15 12.50 1.41 8.99
C ASN A 15 11.91 1.78 7.62
N SER A 16 10.58 1.72 7.44
CA SER A 16 9.96 2.22 6.21
C SER A 16 9.87 3.75 6.26
N PRO A 17 10.22 4.49 5.18
CA PRO A 17 9.99 5.94 5.13
C PRO A 17 8.50 6.29 5.04
N LEU A 18 7.63 5.30 4.79
CA LEU A 18 6.20 5.47 4.57
C LEU A 18 5.42 5.51 5.90
N THR A 19 4.39 6.36 5.95
CA THR A 19 3.40 6.31 7.04
C THR A 19 2.44 5.15 6.83
N SER A 20 1.73 4.74 7.88
CA SER A 20 0.71 3.68 7.79
C SER A 20 -0.35 3.97 6.71
N ARG A 21 -0.75 5.24 6.54
CA ARG A 21 -1.72 5.63 5.51
C ARG A 21 -1.14 5.54 4.10
N GLN A 22 0.14 5.90 3.92
CA GLN A 22 0.84 5.75 2.65
C GLN A 22 0.97 4.27 2.25
N THR A 23 1.36 3.41 3.21
CA THR A 23 1.44 1.96 3.02
C THR A 23 0.09 1.36 2.67
N GLN A 24 -0.98 1.72 3.40
CA GLN A 24 -2.35 1.25 3.10
C GLN A 24 -2.79 1.64 1.69
N CYS A 25 -2.54 2.88 1.26
CA CYS A 25 -2.91 3.31 -0.09
C CYS A 25 -2.11 2.56 -1.16
N LEU A 26 -0.79 2.39 -0.98
CA LEU A 26 0.01 1.61 -1.94
C LEU A 26 -0.39 0.12 -1.97
N TYR A 27 -0.80 -0.45 -0.82
CA TYR A 27 -1.30 -1.82 -0.75
C TYR A 27 -2.59 -2.01 -1.56
N TRP A 28 -3.60 -1.16 -1.35
CA TRP A 28 -4.84 -1.28 -2.12
C TRP A 28 -4.60 -1.02 -3.61
N ALA A 29 -3.71 -0.09 -3.94
CA ALA A 29 -3.31 0.15 -5.32
C ALA A 29 -2.56 -1.05 -5.94
N SER A 30 -1.74 -1.78 -5.18
CA SER A 30 -1.00 -2.95 -5.71
C SER A 30 -1.91 -4.12 -6.05
N ILE A 31 -3.07 -4.23 -5.40
CA ILE A 31 -4.11 -5.23 -5.73
C ILE A 31 -5.16 -4.71 -6.73
N GLY A 32 -4.89 -3.57 -7.38
CA GLY A 32 -5.71 -3.05 -8.48
C GLY A 32 -6.85 -2.11 -8.10
N LYS A 33 -6.93 -1.64 -6.84
CA LYS A 33 -7.95 -0.66 -6.45
C LYS A 33 -7.68 0.72 -7.03
N THR A 34 -8.75 1.36 -7.51
CA THR A 34 -8.75 2.76 -7.93
C THR A 34 -8.69 3.71 -6.74
N SER A 35 -8.32 4.97 -6.96
CA SER A 35 -8.29 5.98 -5.89
C SER A 35 -9.64 6.20 -5.22
N ARG A 36 -10.72 6.07 -5.99
CA ARG A 36 -12.09 6.16 -5.48
C ARG A 36 -12.42 4.98 -4.55
N GLU A 37 -12.13 3.75 -4.98
CA GLU A 37 -12.31 2.56 -4.14
C GLU A 37 -11.44 2.60 -2.89
N MET A 38 -10.18 3.06 -3.01
CA MET A 38 -9.30 3.29 -1.86
C MET A 38 -9.91 4.27 -0.86
N GLY A 39 -10.48 5.38 -1.36
CA GLY A 39 -11.17 6.36 -0.51
C GLY A 39 -12.34 5.74 0.25
N GLN A 40 -13.16 4.93 -0.44
CA GLN A 40 -14.27 4.21 0.19
C GLN A 40 -13.78 3.21 1.26
N ILE A 41 -12.77 2.40 0.95
CA ILE A 41 -12.23 1.38 1.85
C ILE A 41 -11.57 2.00 3.08
N LEU A 42 -10.83 3.10 2.89
CA LEU A 42 -10.07 3.76 3.96
C LEU A 42 -10.85 4.88 4.65
N THR A 43 -12.10 5.12 4.27
CA THR A 43 -12.95 6.20 4.79
C THR A 43 -12.34 7.59 4.65
N ILE A 44 -11.74 7.87 3.49
CA ILE A 44 -11.15 9.17 3.11
C ILE A 44 -11.63 9.59 1.72
N SER A 45 -11.41 10.84 1.32
CA SER A 45 -11.74 11.26 -0.04
C SER A 45 -10.78 10.63 -1.06
N GLU A 46 -11.23 10.54 -2.32
CA GLU A 46 -10.38 10.14 -3.44
C GLU A 46 -9.15 11.05 -3.59
N SER A 47 -9.31 12.35 -3.34
CA SER A 47 -8.20 13.31 -3.38
C SER A 47 -7.19 13.06 -2.26
N THR A 48 -7.62 12.70 -1.06
CA THR A 48 -6.73 12.32 0.06
C THR A 48 -6.02 11.00 -0.22
N ALA A 49 -6.69 10.02 -0.83
CA ALA A 49 -6.03 8.79 -1.27
C ALA A 49 -4.94 9.08 -2.31
N ASN A 50 -5.23 9.91 -3.31
CA ASN A 50 -4.25 10.35 -4.31
C ASN A 50 -3.07 11.11 -3.69
N TYR A 51 -3.34 11.96 -2.70
CA TYR A 51 -2.32 12.68 -1.95
C TYR A 51 -1.37 11.71 -1.24
N HIS A 52 -1.89 10.73 -0.50
CA HIS A 52 -1.05 9.73 0.16
C HIS A 52 -0.22 8.90 -0.81
N VAL A 53 -0.76 8.51 -1.97
CA VAL A 53 0.02 7.81 -3.01
C VAL A 53 1.15 8.69 -3.54
N ARG A 54 0.90 9.98 -3.82
CA ARG A 54 1.93 10.92 -4.27
C ARG A 54 3.03 11.08 -3.23
N GLU A 55 2.67 11.32 -1.97
CA GLU A 55 3.66 11.46 -0.89
C GLU A 55 4.47 10.18 -0.68
N ALA A 56 3.84 9.00 -0.85
CA ALA A 56 4.56 7.74 -0.82
C ALA A 56 5.58 7.64 -1.97
N CYS A 57 5.19 8.03 -3.19
CA CYS A 57 6.09 8.06 -4.34
C CYS A 57 7.27 9.02 -4.12
N THR A 58 7.02 10.22 -3.58
CA THR A 58 8.05 11.20 -3.21
C THR A 58 9.06 10.59 -2.23
N LYS A 59 8.58 9.97 -1.15
CA LYS A 59 9.43 9.32 -0.13
C LYS A 59 10.22 8.12 -0.66
N LEU A 60 9.68 7.45 -1.67
CA LEU A 60 10.36 6.36 -2.36
C LEU A 60 11.26 6.87 -3.50
N GLY A 61 11.28 8.17 -3.81
CA GLY A 61 12.07 8.73 -4.91
C GLY A 61 11.67 8.20 -6.28
N VAL A 62 10.36 8.07 -6.54
CA VAL A 62 9.80 7.62 -7.82
C VAL A 62 8.71 8.59 -8.30
N HIS A 63 8.42 8.57 -9.61
CA HIS A 63 7.51 9.53 -10.25
C HIS A 63 6.15 8.96 -10.65
N SER A 64 5.90 7.67 -10.42
CA SER A 64 4.62 7.04 -10.78
C SER A 64 4.12 6.08 -9.71
N ARG A 65 2.80 5.89 -9.68
CA ARG A 65 2.13 4.97 -8.77
C ARG A 65 2.68 3.55 -8.94
N GLN A 66 2.83 3.08 -10.17
CA GLN A 66 3.33 1.74 -10.49
C GLN A 66 4.77 1.56 -10.01
N ALA A 67 5.64 2.55 -10.25
CA ALA A 67 7.02 2.52 -9.74
C ALA A 67 7.06 2.53 -8.20
N GLY A 68 6.15 3.28 -7.56
CA GLY A 68 6.01 3.32 -6.11
C GLY A 68 5.58 1.97 -5.52
N ILE A 69 4.61 1.31 -6.16
CA ILE A 69 4.17 -0.05 -5.81
C ILE A 69 5.33 -1.04 -5.92
N VAL A 70 6.01 -1.08 -7.08
CA VAL A 70 7.15 -1.99 -7.31
C VAL A 70 8.25 -1.75 -6.29
N LYS A 71 8.68 -0.50 -6.09
CA LYS A 71 9.75 -0.18 -5.14
C LYS A 71 9.37 -0.53 -3.70
N ALA A 72 8.13 -0.29 -3.29
CA ALA A 72 7.66 -0.64 -1.95
C ALA A 72 7.58 -2.16 -1.75
N MET A 73 7.20 -2.94 -2.76
CA MET A 73 7.25 -4.41 -2.72
C MET A 73 8.69 -4.93 -2.67
N SER A 74 9.58 -4.45 -3.55
CA SER A 74 11.00 -4.84 -3.56
C SER A 74 11.71 -4.50 -2.26
N ALA A 75 11.34 -3.41 -1.59
CA ALA A 75 11.90 -3.00 -0.31
C ALA A 75 11.25 -3.70 0.91
N GLY A 76 10.25 -4.57 0.70
CA GLY A 76 9.55 -5.28 1.78
C GLY A 76 8.60 -4.41 2.61
N TYR A 77 8.20 -3.24 2.10
CA TYR A 77 7.23 -2.35 2.75
C TYR A 77 5.78 -2.74 2.48
N LEU A 78 5.55 -3.55 1.44
CA LEU A 78 4.26 -4.14 1.12
C LEU A 78 4.37 -5.66 1.13
N PRO A 79 3.31 -6.37 1.55
CA PRO A 79 3.26 -7.82 1.41
C PRO A 79 3.27 -8.21 -0.07
N HIS A 80 4.01 -9.27 -0.39
CA HIS A 80 3.96 -9.89 -1.71
C HIS A 80 2.67 -10.72 -1.82
N TYR A 81 1.78 -10.36 -2.75
CA TYR A 81 0.64 -11.22 -3.07
C TYR A 81 1.12 -12.38 -3.94
N ASN A 82 1.08 -13.61 -3.42
CA ASN A 82 1.43 -14.80 -4.18
C ASN A 82 0.19 -15.27 -4.97
N SER A 83 0.19 -15.06 -6.28
CA SER A 83 -0.93 -15.40 -7.17
C SER A 83 -1.08 -16.91 -7.48
N LYS A 84 -0.41 -17.81 -6.74
CA LYS A 84 -0.50 -19.27 -6.96
C LYS A 84 -1.77 -19.94 -6.44
N ILE A 85 -2.87 -19.21 -6.27
CA ILE A 85 -4.19 -19.78 -5.91
C ILE A 85 -5.23 -19.23 -6.89
N THR A 86 -5.18 -19.72 -8.13
CA THR A 86 -6.31 -19.86 -9.06
C THR A 86 -5.75 -20.61 -10.27
N ASP A 87 -5.62 -21.93 -10.12
CA ASP A 87 -5.81 -22.90 -11.21
C ASP A 87 -7.26 -23.40 -11.09
#